data_AF-A0A0X3P1P7-F1
#
_entry.id   AF-A0A0X3P1P7-F1
#
_cell.length_a   1.000
_cell.length_b   1.000
_cell.length_c   1.000
_cell.angle_alpha   90.00
_cell.angle_beta   90.00
_cell.angle_gamma   90.00
#
_symmetry.space_group_name_H-M   'P 1'
#
loop_
_entity.id
_entity.type
_entity.pdbx_description
1 polymer ?
#
loop_
_entity_poly.entity_id
_entity_poly.type
_entity_poly.pdbx_seq_one_letter_code
_entity_poly.pdbx_strand_id
1 'polypeptide(L)'
;NQLMLIELEDNLPRRFNEEKAAAVEQAQAALTEALEQERALAQETLESAETRFNEAIVQTKRRQWCRNCLKEAIYHCCWNTSYCSIPCQQEHWQKEHKRQCRRKR
;
A
#
# COMPACT_ATOMS: atom_id res chain seq x y z
N ASN A 1 15.37 30.16 -60.39
CA ASN A 1 15.40 31.45 -59.66
C ASN A 1 16.05 31.17 -58.31
N GLN A 2 17.25 31.68 -58.07
CA GLN A 2 18.15 31.21 -57.00
C GLN A 2 17.72 31.65 -55.60
N LEU A 3 17.02 32.79 -55.50
CA LEU A 3 16.43 33.29 -54.24
C LEU A 3 15.39 32.32 -53.66
N MET A 4 14.57 31.75 -54.54
CA MET A 4 13.49 30.82 -54.14
C MET A 4 14.04 29.53 -53.52
N LEU A 5 15.22 29.08 -53.96
CA LEU A 5 15.86 27.87 -53.41
C LEU A 5 16.43 28.13 -52.00
N ILE A 6 17.03 29.30 -51.78
CA ILE A 6 17.56 29.71 -50.46
C ILE A 6 16.42 29.85 -49.45
N GLU A 7 15.31 30.49 -49.86
CA GLU A 7 14.12 30.61 -49.01
C GLU A 7 13.51 29.25 -48.61
N LEU A 8 13.57 28.27 -49.52
CA LEU A 8 13.13 26.90 -49.26
C LEU A 8 14.07 26.17 -48.30
N GLU A 9 15.39 26.30 -48.50
CA GLU A 9 16.43 25.72 -47.64
C GLU A 9 16.36 26.25 -46.21
N ASP A 10 16.03 27.53 -46.01
CA ASP A 10 15.91 28.13 -44.67
C ASP A 10 14.55 27.84 -44.01
N ASN A 11 13.45 27.78 -44.77
CA ASN A 11 12.12 27.56 -44.20
C ASN A 11 11.88 26.11 -43.76
N LEU A 12 12.42 25.13 -44.46
CA LEU A 12 12.23 23.71 -44.15
C LEU A 12 12.73 23.33 -42.73
N PRO A 13 13.99 23.62 -42.36
CA PRO A 13 14.51 23.37 -41.02
C PRO A 13 13.78 24.18 -39.95
N ARG A 14 13.39 25.43 -40.24
CA ARG A 14 12.65 26.27 -39.28
C ARG A 14 11.30 25.65 -38.94
N ARG A 15 10.51 25.26 -39.96
CA ARG A 15 9.21 24.60 -39.76
C ARG A 15 9.36 23.27 -39.03
N PHE A 16 10.35 22.46 -39.41
CA PHE A 16 10.62 21.20 -38.74
C PHE A 16 10.96 21.39 -37.26
N ASN A 17 11.79 22.39 -36.92
CA ASN A 17 12.14 22.69 -35.54
C ASN A 17 10.95 23.22 -34.74
N GLU A 18 10.06 24.02 -35.35
CA GLU A 18 8.83 24.51 -34.73
C GLU A 18 7.85 23.36 -34.45
N GLU A 19 7.61 22.49 -35.43
CA GLU A 19 6.77 21.30 -35.27
C GLU A 19 7.33 20.35 -34.22
N LYS A 20 8.65 20.13 -34.21
CA LYS A 20 9.33 19.33 -33.20
C LYS A 20 9.19 19.94 -31.81
N ALA A 21 9.36 21.26 -31.67
CA ALA A 21 9.22 21.94 -30.38
C ALA A 21 7.79 21.80 -29.85
N ALA A 22 6.78 22.03 -30.69
CA ALA A 22 5.37 21.85 -30.33
C ALA A 22 5.06 20.40 -29.93
N ALA A 23 5.58 19.41 -30.67
CA ALA A 23 5.38 18.00 -30.35
C ALA A 23 6.02 17.61 -29.01
N VAL A 24 7.22 18.14 -28.71
CA VAL A 24 7.90 17.92 -27.42
C VAL A 24 7.13 18.57 -26.27
N GLU A 25 6.65 19.80 -26.46
CA GLU A 25 5.84 20.50 -25.45
C GLU A 25 4.55 19.75 -25.15
N GLN A 26 3.85 19.28 -26.18
CA GLN A 26 2.64 18.47 -26.03
C GLN A 26 2.93 17.13 -25.31
N ALA A 27 4.00 16.45 -25.67
CA ALA A 27 4.40 15.20 -25.01
C ALA A 27 4.77 15.43 -23.53
N GLN A 28 5.44 16.54 -23.22
CA GLN A 28 5.82 16.91 -21.86
C GLN A 28 4.58 17.25 -21.00
N ALA A 29 3.60 17.96 -21.56
CA ALA A 29 2.34 18.25 -20.90
C ALA A 29 1.58 16.95 -20.59
N ALA A 30 1.44 16.06 -21.58
CA ALA A 30 0.77 14.77 -21.40
C ALA A 30 1.47 13.88 -20.36
N LEU A 31 2.80 13.86 -20.34
CA LEU A 31 3.56 13.13 -19.32
C LEU A 31 3.35 13.72 -17.92
N THR A 32 3.33 15.04 -17.81
CA THR A 32 3.12 15.73 -16.52
C THR A 32 1.73 15.42 -15.97
N GLU A 33 0.70 15.50 -16.80
CA GLU A 33 -0.68 15.15 -16.43
C GLU A 33 -0.77 13.67 -16.00
N ALA A 34 -0.16 12.75 -16.75
CA ALA A 34 -0.15 11.33 -16.39
C ALA A 34 0.53 11.09 -15.04
N LEU A 35 1.65 11.77 -14.75
CA LEU A 35 2.34 11.67 -13.47
C LEU A 35 1.49 12.22 -12.31
N GLU A 36 0.75 13.31 -12.53
CA GLU A 36 -0.16 13.87 -11.53
C GLU A 36 -1.33 12.93 -11.24
N GLN A 37 -1.92 12.32 -12.27
CA GLN A 37 -2.98 11.32 -12.13
C GLN A 37 -2.49 10.09 -11.36
N GLU A 38 -1.32 9.54 -11.70
CA GLU A 38 -0.73 8.40 -10.99
C GLU A 38 -0.41 8.75 -9.52
N ARG A 39 0.07 9.97 -9.25
CA ARG A 39 0.31 10.43 -7.87
C ARG A 39 -0.99 10.51 -7.07
N ALA A 40 -2.06 11.05 -7.66
CA ALA A 40 -3.36 11.13 -7.01
C ALA A 40 -3.93 9.75 -6.70
N LEU A 41 -3.85 8.81 -7.67
CA LEU A 41 -4.30 7.43 -7.48
C LEU A 41 -3.48 6.69 -6.39
N ALA A 42 -2.17 6.91 -6.37
CA ALA A 42 -1.30 6.34 -5.34
C ALA A 42 -1.66 6.88 -3.95
N GLN A 43 -1.94 8.18 -3.83
CA GLN A 43 -2.36 8.79 -2.57
C GLN A 43 -3.70 8.23 -2.10
N GLU A 44 -4.71 8.15 -2.97
CA GLU A 44 -6.02 7.57 -2.63
C GLU A 44 -5.88 6.10 -2.18
N THR A 45 -5.02 5.33 -2.86
CA THR A 45 -4.73 3.94 -2.51
C THR A 45 -4.13 3.82 -1.11
N LEU A 46 -3.19 4.71 -0.76
CA LEU A 46 -2.57 4.75 0.57
C LEU A 46 -3.59 5.12 1.64
N GLU A 47 -4.39 6.16 1.42
CA GLU A 47 -5.44 6.58 2.38
C GLU A 47 -6.49 5.47 2.60
N SER A 48 -6.88 4.76 1.54
CA SER A 48 -7.78 3.60 1.65
C SER A 48 -7.14 2.45 2.44
N ALA A 49 -5.85 2.18 2.22
CA ALA A 49 -5.12 1.15 2.95
C ALA A 49 -4.98 1.48 4.44
N GLU A 50 -4.68 2.74 4.77
CA GLU A 50 -4.61 3.22 6.16
C GLU A 50 -5.96 3.11 6.86
N THR A 51 -7.04 3.46 6.18
CA THR A 51 -8.41 3.34 6.71
C THR A 51 -8.73 1.87 7.04
N ARG A 52 -8.51 0.95 6.09
CA ARG A 52 -8.73 -0.49 6.29
C ARG A 52 -7.85 -1.05 7.40
N PHE A 53 -6.60 -0.60 7.49
CA PHE A 53 -5.69 -1.02 8.56
C PHE A 53 -6.21 -0.58 9.93
N ASN A 54 -6.63 0.68 10.06
CA ASN A 54 -7.20 1.21 11.30
C ASN A 54 -8.45 0.45 11.73
N GLU A 55 -9.34 0.14 10.80
CA GLU A 55 -10.52 -0.70 11.06
C GLU A 55 -10.12 -2.09 11.56
N ALA A 56 -9.16 -2.76 10.90
CA ALA A 56 -8.66 -4.06 11.32
C ALA A 56 -8.04 -4.03 12.73
N ILE A 57 -7.32 -2.96 13.08
CA ILE A 57 -6.77 -2.77 14.43
C ILE A 57 -7.90 -2.63 15.47
N VAL A 58 -8.93 -1.83 15.19
CA VAL A 58 -10.06 -1.65 16.09
C VAL A 58 -10.79 -2.99 16.31
N GLN A 59 -11.06 -3.74 15.25
CA GLN A 59 -11.68 -5.06 15.35
C GLN A 59 -10.81 -6.05 16.13
N THR A 60 -9.49 -5.98 15.93
CA THR A 60 -8.53 -6.81 16.67
C THR A 60 -8.57 -6.51 18.16
N LYS A 61 -8.55 -5.24 18.55
CA LYS A 61 -8.58 -4.82 19.96
C LYS A 61 -9.88 -5.17 20.69
N ARG A 62 -10.97 -5.45 19.97
CA ARG A 62 -12.30 -5.81 20.53
C ARG A 62 -12.48 -7.31 20.79
N ARG A 63 -11.54 -8.15 20.37
CA ARG A 63 -11.63 -9.62 20.47
C ARG A 63 -10.51 -10.19 21.36
N GLN A 64 -10.73 -11.41 21.84
CA GLN A 64 -9.71 -12.18 22.54
C GLN A 64 -8.99 -13.10 21.54
N TRP A 65 -7.67 -13.22 21.67
CA TRP A 65 -6.84 -13.95 20.71
C TRP A 65 -6.10 -15.12 21.37
N CYS A 66 -5.98 -16.20 20.62
CA CYS A 66 -5.29 -17.40 21.07
C CYS A 66 -3.80 -17.11 21.21
N ARG A 67 -3.26 -17.32 22.41
CA ARG A 67 -1.84 -17.10 22.70
C ARG A 67 -0.90 -18.01 21.91
N ASN A 68 -1.39 -19.14 21.40
CA ASN A 68 -0.60 -20.10 20.62
C ASN A 68 -0.62 -19.79 19.11
N CYS A 69 -1.81 -19.64 18.51
CA CYS A 69 -1.95 -19.59 17.04
C CYS A 69 -2.59 -18.30 16.50
N LEU A 70 -2.87 -17.32 17.37
CA LEU A 70 -3.45 -16.02 17.00
C LEU A 70 -4.84 -16.06 16.34
N LYS A 71 -5.51 -17.22 16.28
CA LYS A 71 -6.94 -17.30 15.97
C LYS A 71 -7.78 -16.76 17.12
N GLU A 72 -9.02 -16.36 16.84
CA GLU A 72 -9.94 -15.91 17.88
C GLU A 72 -10.08 -16.96 18.99
N ALA A 73 -9.95 -16.52 20.24
CA ALA A 73 -9.99 -17.39 21.40
C ALA A 73 -11.41 -17.57 21.91
N ILE A 74 -11.73 -18.78 22.34
CA ILE A 74 -13.03 -19.15 22.92
C ILE A 74 -12.91 -19.60 24.38
N TYR A 75 -11.70 -19.94 24.84
CA TYR A 75 -11.42 -20.38 26.20
C TYR A 75 -10.47 -19.41 26.90
N HIS A 76 -10.83 -18.98 28.10
CA HIS A 76 -9.99 -18.15 28.95
C HIS A 76 -9.17 -18.98 29.94
N CYS A 77 -7.88 -18.70 30.08
CA CYS A 77 -7.03 -19.31 31.12
C CYS A 77 -6.78 -18.35 32.29
N CYS A 78 -6.05 -17.26 32.05
CA CYS A 78 -5.78 -16.19 33.01
C CYS A 78 -5.47 -14.87 32.27
N TRP A 79 -5.10 -13.81 33.00
CA TRP A 79 -4.76 -12.49 32.40
C TRP A 79 -3.81 -12.64 31.19
N ASN A 80 -4.19 -12.01 30.08
CA ASN A 80 -3.47 -12.04 28.80
C ASN A 80 -3.15 -13.45 28.23
N THR A 81 -3.91 -14.49 28.63
CA THR A 81 -3.76 -15.84 28.09
C THR A 81 -5.13 -16.48 27.84
N SER A 82 -5.49 -16.58 26.56
CA SER A 82 -6.70 -17.25 26.07
C SER A 82 -6.35 -18.18 24.91
N TYR A 83 -7.23 -19.12 24.58
CA TYR A 83 -6.99 -20.15 23.55
C TYR A 83 -8.22 -20.40 22.68
N CYS A 84 -7.98 -20.77 21.42
CA CYS A 84 -9.03 -21.20 20.49
C CYS A 84 -9.41 -22.68 20.67
N SER A 85 -8.54 -23.48 21.29
CA SER A 85 -8.72 -24.94 21.41
C SER A 85 -7.85 -25.54 22.52
N ILE A 86 -8.23 -26.72 23.01
CA ILE A 86 -7.46 -27.49 24.01
C ILE A 86 -6.06 -27.86 23.48
N PRO A 87 -5.87 -28.29 22.22
CA PRO A 87 -4.52 -28.55 21.69
C PRO A 87 -3.61 -27.32 21.77
N CYS A 88 -4.12 -26.12 21.40
CA CYS A 88 -3.37 -24.88 21.54
C CYS A 88 -3.02 -24.55 23.00
N GLN A 89 -3.91 -24.88 23.93
CA GLN A 89 -3.64 -24.73 25.36
C GLN A 89 -2.52 -25.68 25.81
N GLN A 90 -2.60 -26.97 25.48
CA GLN A 90 -1.61 -27.97 25.88
C GLN A 90 -0.23 -27.67 25.31
N GLU A 91 -0.16 -27.25 24.04
CA GLU A 91 1.09 -26.88 23.39
C GLU A 91 1.75 -25.69 24.10
N HIS A 92 1.02 -24.59 24.28
CA HIS A 92 1.53 -23.42 25.01
C HIS A 92 1.84 -23.74 26.49
N TRP A 93 1.06 -24.63 27.10
CA TRP A 93 1.26 -25.11 28.48
C TRP A 93 2.59 -25.81 28.66
N GLN A 94 2.92 -26.75 27.77
CA GLN A 94 4.17 -27.49 27.84
C GLN A 94 5.38 -26.62 27.54
N LYS A 95 5.25 -25.68 26.59
CA LYS A 95 6.30 -24.73 26.21
C LYS A 95 6.64 -23.77 27.36
N GLU A 96 5.67 -23.04 27.89
CA GLU A 96 5.96 -21.98 28.86
C GLU A 96 4.86 -21.71 29.91
N HIS A 97 3.57 -21.85 29.56
CA HIS A 97 2.51 -21.29 30.39
C HIS A 97 2.41 -21.93 31.78
N LYS A 98 2.79 -23.21 31.92
CA LYS A 98 2.72 -23.94 33.19
C LYS A 98 3.50 -23.29 34.34
N ARG A 99 4.57 -22.55 34.04
CA ARG A 99 5.42 -21.88 35.04
C ARG A 99 4.91 -20.49 35.44
N GLN A 100 4.04 -19.90 34.62
CA GLN A 100 3.63 -18.49 34.74
C GLN A 100 2.12 -18.31 34.90
N CYS A 101 1.36 -19.42 34.89
CA CYS A 101 -0.08 -19.40 34.98
C CYS A 101 -0.54 -18.72 36.29
N ARG A 102 -1.43 -17.75 36.16
CA ARG A 102 -2.00 -16.99 37.29
C ARG A 102 -3.43 -17.42 37.64
N ARG A 103 -3.93 -18.48 37.01
CA ARG A 103 -5.22 -19.06 37.37
C ARG A 103 -5.09 -19.66 38.76
N LYS A 104 -5.80 -19.10 39.74
CA LYS A 104 -5.87 -19.68 41.08
C LYS A 104 -6.43 -21.10 40.98
N ARG A 105 -5.87 -22.03 41.76
CA ARG A 105 -6.44 -23.37 41.96
C ARG A 105 -7.84 -23.25 42.55
#